data_AF-A0A2V9JNA4-F1
#
_entry.id   AF-A0A2V9JNA4-F1
#
_cell.length_a   1.000
_cell.length_b   1.000
_cell.length_c   1.000
_cell.angle_alpha   90.00
_cell.angle_beta   90.00
_cell.angle_gamma   90.00
#
_symmetry.space_group_name_H-M   'P 1'
#
loop_
_entity.id
_entity.type
_entity.pdbx_description
1 polymer ?
#
loop_
_entity_poly.entity_id
_entity_poly.type
_entity_poly.pdbx_seq_one_letter_code
_entity_poly.pdbx_strand_id
1 'polypeptide(L)'
;MKKLSTFLTLILLVVFVPHTGFAQAARRIKVAAGLVPVRTWSAPPQAAQAKTPGWKSRDEYDAFQAMATEKDPNKRISLAEAFLQKFANSDFKANAYVAMMQTYAQLNNVEKAVDAAKKAVEADPDNSDALVYVSFVFPFVFKTDDPDAAAKLSRADGDARHGLEVLQKLQKPANVTDEQFNTYVKGQRAILNGGVGFVAL
;
A
#
# COMPACT_ATOMS: atom_id res chain seq x y z
N MET A 1 -14.70 -32.18 -2.62
CA MET A 1 -13.62 -31.63 -3.47
C MET A 1 -13.97 -30.21 -3.88
N LYS A 2 -13.24 -29.22 -3.36
CA LYS A 2 -13.02 -27.86 -3.90
C LYS A 2 -12.03 -27.19 -2.95
N LYS A 3 -10.73 -27.28 -3.25
CA LYS A 3 -9.69 -26.60 -2.47
C LYS A 3 -9.76 -25.11 -2.86
N LEU A 4 -10.08 -24.27 -1.89
CA LEU A 4 -10.05 -22.81 -2.01
C LEU A 4 -8.60 -22.42 -2.28
N SER A 5 -8.29 -21.96 -3.49
CA SER A 5 -6.93 -21.60 -3.90
C SER A 5 -6.48 -20.34 -3.18
N THR A 6 -5.44 -20.49 -2.38
CA THR A 6 -4.61 -19.44 -1.80
C THR A 6 -4.02 -18.58 -2.93
N PHE A 7 -4.52 -17.36 -3.10
CA PHE A 7 -3.92 -16.34 -3.98
C PHE A 7 -3.78 -15.03 -3.20
N LEU A 8 -2.69 -14.87 -2.47
CA LEU A 8 -2.08 -13.54 -2.24
C LEU A 8 -0.68 -13.69 -1.61
N THR A 9 0.34 -13.78 -2.44
CA THR A 9 1.70 -13.34 -2.07
C THR A 9 2.53 -13.22 -3.34
N LEU A 10 2.41 -12.06 -4.01
CA LEU A 10 3.39 -11.67 -5.01
C LEU A 10 4.57 -11.06 -4.25
N ILE A 11 5.54 -11.88 -3.87
CA ILE A 11 6.82 -11.41 -3.33
C ILE A 11 7.56 -10.71 -4.47
N LEU A 12 7.52 -9.37 -4.49
CA LEU A 12 8.24 -8.56 -5.46
C LEU A 12 9.68 -8.35 -4.93
N LEU A 13 10.59 -9.21 -5.36
CA LEU A 13 12.03 -8.98 -5.24
C LEU A 13 12.43 -7.85 -6.20
N VAL A 14 12.53 -6.61 -5.68
CA VAL A 14 13.09 -5.49 -6.43
C VAL A 14 14.62 -5.63 -6.45
N VAL A 15 15.15 -6.09 -7.58
CA VAL A 15 16.58 -5.96 -7.89
C VAL A 15 16.82 -4.52 -8.33
N PHE A 16 17.56 -3.77 -7.52
CA PHE A 16 17.97 -2.39 -7.80
C PHE A 16 19.05 -2.40 -8.89
N VAL A 17 18.73 -1.94 -10.10
CA VAL A 17 19.72 -1.68 -11.16
C VAL A 17 19.97 -0.16 -11.21
N PRO A 18 21.18 0.32 -10.84
CA PRO A 18 21.48 1.73 -10.92
C PRO A 18 21.71 2.11 -12.39
N HIS A 19 20.89 3.02 -12.92
CA HIS A 19 21.14 3.60 -14.23
C HIS A 19 22.24 4.66 -14.10
N THR A 20 23.42 4.33 -14.60
CA THR A 20 24.51 5.28 -14.87
C THR A 20 24.12 6.19 -16.03
N GLY A 21 24.51 7.46 -15.91
CA GLY A 21 23.99 8.57 -16.71
C GLY A 21 24.36 8.58 -18.19
N PHE A 22 23.58 9.34 -18.96
CA PHE A 22 23.95 9.83 -20.27
C PHE A 22 24.18 11.34 -20.21
N ALA A 23 25.44 11.72 -20.44
CA ALA A 23 25.86 13.08 -20.73
C ALA A 23 25.78 13.34 -22.26
N GLN A 24 25.49 14.60 -22.57
CA GLN A 24 25.84 15.36 -23.78
C GLN A 24 25.28 14.98 -25.17
N ALA A 25 24.54 15.92 -25.75
CA ALA A 25 24.86 16.43 -27.08
C ALA A 25 24.49 17.93 -27.18
N ALA A 26 25.49 18.79 -27.05
CA ALA A 26 25.36 20.23 -27.25
C ALA A 26 25.33 20.55 -28.76
N ARG A 27 24.22 21.11 -29.24
CA ARG A 27 24.16 21.75 -30.57
C ARG A 27 24.31 23.26 -30.40
N ARG A 28 25.44 23.79 -30.89
CA ARG A 28 25.73 25.22 -30.97
C ARG A 28 24.79 25.87 -32.01
N ILE A 29 23.97 26.82 -31.59
CA ILE A 29 23.25 27.74 -32.49
C ILE A 29 23.84 29.14 -32.28
N LYS A 30 24.24 29.78 -33.37
CA LYS A 30 24.79 31.14 -33.42
C LYS A 30 23.69 32.16 -33.10
N VAL A 31 24.00 33.10 -32.21
CA VAL A 31 23.14 34.19 -31.73
C VAL A 31 23.02 35.28 -32.79
N ALA A 32 21.80 35.69 -33.11
CA ALA A 32 21.49 37.00 -33.69
C ALA A 32 20.75 37.83 -32.62
N ALA A 33 21.26 39.03 -32.35
CA ALA A 33 20.80 39.92 -31.31
C ALA A 33 19.42 40.51 -31.64
N GLY A 34 18.43 40.18 -30.81
CA GLY A 34 17.14 40.86 -30.75
C GLY A 34 16.74 41.02 -29.29
N LEU A 35 16.56 42.26 -28.85
CA LEU A 35 16.08 42.60 -27.50
C LEU A 35 14.60 42.20 -27.40
N VAL A 36 14.34 41.05 -26.78
CA VAL A 36 13.00 40.61 -26.39
C VAL A 36 12.94 40.64 -24.86
N PRO A 37 11.90 41.21 -24.22
CA PRO A 37 11.80 41.26 -22.77
C PRO A 37 11.86 39.84 -22.20
N VAL A 38 12.86 39.60 -21.35
CA VAL A 38 13.01 38.36 -20.60
C VAL A 38 11.81 38.22 -19.67
N ARG A 39 10.84 37.41 -20.08
CA ARG A 39 9.92 36.79 -19.13
C ARG A 39 10.78 35.93 -18.22
N THR A 40 10.96 36.35 -16.97
CA THR A 40 11.52 35.49 -15.92
C THR A 40 10.57 34.32 -15.76
N TRP A 41 10.89 33.20 -16.41
CA TRP A 41 10.22 31.94 -16.20
C TRP A 41 10.56 31.52 -14.76
N SER A 42 9.62 31.76 -13.84
CA SER A 42 9.67 31.17 -12.51
C SER A 42 9.62 29.66 -12.72
N ALA A 43 10.72 28.97 -12.41
CA ALA A 43 10.71 27.51 -12.38
C ALA A 43 9.54 27.05 -11.49
N PRO A 44 8.71 26.09 -11.93
CA PRO A 44 7.67 25.55 -11.07
C PRO A 44 8.33 25.03 -9.78
N PRO A 45 7.71 25.22 -8.61
CA PRO A 45 8.24 24.70 -7.37
C PRO A 45 8.51 23.22 -7.57
N GLN A 46 9.75 22.81 -7.30
CA GLN A 46 10.18 21.42 -7.36
C GLN A 46 9.15 20.61 -6.55
N ALA A 47 8.29 19.86 -7.22
CA ALA A 47 7.36 18.97 -6.55
C ALA A 47 8.23 18.07 -5.67
N ALA A 48 8.00 18.12 -4.35
CA ALA A 48 8.76 17.32 -3.40
C ALA A 48 8.75 15.88 -3.91
N GLN A 49 9.93 15.35 -4.26
CA GLN A 49 10.08 13.96 -4.65
C GLN A 49 9.50 13.11 -3.53
N ALA A 50 8.45 12.34 -3.84
CA ALA A 50 7.87 11.40 -2.91
C ALA A 50 9.00 10.53 -2.35
N LYS A 51 9.22 10.57 -1.04
CA LYS A 51 10.27 9.80 -0.39
C LYS A 51 9.98 8.32 -0.63
N THR A 52 10.83 7.66 -1.41
CA THR A 52 10.79 6.21 -1.55
C THR A 52 11.14 5.58 -0.20
N PRO A 53 10.31 4.66 0.34
CA PRO A 53 10.61 3.96 1.59
C PRO A 53 12.00 3.33 1.56
N GLY A 54 12.76 3.48 2.64
CA GLY A 54 14.15 3.02 2.72
C GLY A 54 14.50 2.37 4.04
N TRP A 55 15.36 1.35 3.98
CA TRP A 55 15.93 0.72 5.17
C TRP A 55 16.85 1.70 5.89
N LYS A 56 16.69 1.82 7.20
CA LYS A 56 17.46 2.69 8.09
C LYS A 56 18.64 1.97 8.70
N SER A 57 18.65 0.64 8.65
CA SER A 57 19.76 -0.19 9.09
C SER A 57 19.74 -1.58 8.44
N ARG A 58 20.86 -2.29 8.53
CA ARG A 58 20.93 -3.70 8.12
C ARG A 58 20.05 -4.58 9.02
N ASP A 59 20.08 -4.33 10.32
CA ASP A 59 19.25 -5.01 11.31
C ASP A 59 17.75 -4.92 10.99
N GLU A 60 17.27 -3.76 10.53
CA GLU A 60 15.88 -3.55 10.12
C GLU A 60 15.53 -4.42 8.92
N TYR A 61 16.38 -4.40 7.89
CA TYR A 61 16.20 -5.25 6.72
C TYR A 61 16.15 -6.74 7.11
N ASP A 62 17.11 -7.21 7.93
CA ASP A 62 17.17 -8.61 8.32
C ASP A 62 15.96 -9.03 9.18
N ALA A 63 15.50 -8.17 10.09
CA ALA A 63 14.29 -8.41 10.88
C ALA A 63 13.03 -8.44 10.01
N PHE A 64 12.92 -7.54 9.03
CA PHE A 64 11.81 -7.55 8.08
C PHE A 64 11.80 -8.81 7.24
N GLN A 65 12.96 -9.24 6.73
CA GLN A 65 13.06 -10.46 5.93
C GLN A 65 12.75 -11.71 6.74
N ALA A 66 13.17 -11.76 8.02
CA ALA A 66 12.79 -12.83 8.93
C ALA A 66 11.25 -12.90 9.09
N MET A 67 10.58 -11.76 9.31
CA MET A 67 9.12 -11.69 9.35
C MET A 67 8.46 -12.10 8.03
N ALA A 68 8.97 -11.61 6.89
CA ALA A 68 8.36 -11.80 5.57
C ALA A 68 8.45 -13.26 5.08
N THR A 69 9.49 -14.00 5.52
CA THR A 69 9.74 -15.39 5.09
C THR A 69 9.31 -16.44 6.12
N GLU A 70 8.89 -16.01 7.32
CA GLU A 70 8.42 -16.91 8.37
C GLU A 70 7.11 -17.61 7.95
N LYS A 71 7.06 -18.91 8.20
CA LYS A 71 5.95 -19.79 7.81
C LYS A 71 5.01 -20.10 8.96
N ASP A 72 5.52 -20.12 10.20
CA ASP A 72 4.67 -20.31 11.37
C ASP A 72 3.86 -19.03 11.66
N PRO A 73 2.53 -19.08 11.67
CA PRO A 73 1.69 -17.90 11.87
C PRO A 73 1.98 -17.16 13.20
N ASN A 74 2.11 -17.90 14.30
CA ASN A 74 2.31 -17.28 15.61
C ASN A 74 3.68 -16.62 15.70
N LYS A 75 4.72 -17.27 15.17
CA LYS A 75 6.06 -16.71 15.10
C LYS A 75 6.13 -15.51 14.16
N ARG A 76 5.40 -15.51 13.03
CA ARG A 76 5.30 -14.37 12.13
C ARG A 76 4.68 -13.15 12.82
N ILE A 77 3.63 -13.35 13.62
CA ILE A 77 3.05 -12.29 14.46
C ILE A 77 4.09 -11.75 15.45
N SER A 78 4.76 -12.64 16.20
CA SER A 78 5.78 -12.22 17.17
C SER A 78 6.94 -11.45 16.53
N LEU A 79 7.37 -11.85 15.32
CA LEU A 79 8.40 -11.13 14.57
C LEU A 79 7.91 -9.75 14.11
N ALA A 80 6.66 -9.62 13.68
CA ALA A 80 6.07 -8.33 13.31
C ALA A 80 5.96 -7.38 14.51
N GLU A 81 5.54 -7.89 15.66
CA GLU A 81 5.48 -7.13 16.92
C GLU A 81 6.89 -6.68 17.35
N ALA A 82 7.87 -7.58 17.31
CA ALA A 82 9.26 -7.25 17.61
C ALA A 82 9.84 -6.21 16.64
N PHE A 83 9.50 -6.29 15.35
CA PHE A 83 9.89 -5.30 14.35
C PHE A 83 9.33 -3.91 14.70
N LEU A 84 8.02 -3.83 14.99
CA LEU A 84 7.36 -2.57 15.35
C LEU A 84 7.91 -1.95 16.63
N GLN A 85 8.29 -2.78 17.62
CA GLN A 85 8.92 -2.32 18.86
C GLN A 85 10.34 -1.82 18.64
N LYS A 86 11.18 -2.58 17.91
CA LYS A 86 12.60 -2.24 17.68
C LYS A 86 12.76 -1.07 16.69
N PHE A 87 11.89 -0.96 15.69
CA PHE A 87 11.98 0.01 14.61
C PHE A 87 10.75 0.92 14.55
N ALA A 88 10.45 1.61 15.65
CA ALA A 88 9.27 2.46 15.81
C ALA A 88 9.16 3.60 14.78
N ASN A 89 10.28 4.00 14.17
CA ASN A 89 10.35 5.00 13.11
C ASN A 89 10.46 4.40 11.72
N SER A 90 10.37 3.08 11.52
CA SER A 90 10.53 2.42 10.21
C SER A 90 9.56 2.96 9.15
N ASP A 91 10.01 3.01 7.90
CA ASP A 91 9.12 3.30 6.76
C ASP A 91 8.26 2.07 6.39
N PHE A 92 8.56 0.89 6.94
CA PHE A 92 7.89 -0.38 6.67
C PHE A 92 6.92 -0.82 7.77
N LYS A 93 6.49 0.11 8.65
CA LYS A 93 5.52 -0.19 9.73
C LYS A 93 4.19 -0.71 9.19
N ALA A 94 3.69 -0.08 8.12
CA ALA A 94 2.47 -0.53 7.46
C ALA A 94 2.59 -1.98 6.99
N ASN A 95 3.73 -2.37 6.41
CA ASN A 95 3.98 -3.74 5.98
C ASN A 95 4.01 -4.74 7.15
N ALA A 96 4.56 -4.36 8.31
CA ALA A 96 4.50 -5.20 9.50
C ALA A 96 3.06 -5.39 10.00
N TYR A 97 2.25 -4.33 10.01
CA TYR A 97 0.83 -4.43 10.33
C TYR A 97 0.04 -5.25 9.30
N VAL A 98 0.34 -5.13 8.01
CA VAL A 98 -0.24 -5.99 6.95
C VAL A 98 0.13 -7.45 7.16
N ALA A 99 1.37 -7.75 7.55
CA ALA A 99 1.76 -9.12 7.89
C ALA A 99 0.94 -9.66 9.07
N MET A 100 0.71 -8.86 10.12
CA MET A 100 -0.17 -9.23 11.24
C MET A 100 -1.61 -9.43 10.78
N MET A 101 -2.17 -8.51 9.98
CA MET A 101 -3.53 -8.60 9.42
C MET A 101 -3.73 -9.92 8.66
N GLN A 102 -2.87 -10.21 7.69
CA GLN A 102 -2.94 -11.43 6.89
C GLN A 102 -2.84 -12.68 7.77
N THR A 103 -1.96 -12.65 8.76
CA THR A 103 -1.71 -13.80 9.64
C THR A 103 -2.87 -14.03 10.61
N TYR A 104 -3.45 -12.98 11.19
CA TYR A 104 -4.67 -13.10 12.00
C TYR A 104 -5.87 -13.55 11.17
N ALA A 105 -6.02 -13.05 9.94
CA ALA A 105 -7.06 -13.52 9.02
C ALA A 105 -6.90 -15.01 8.71
N GLN A 106 -5.67 -15.50 8.47
CA GLN A 106 -5.38 -16.93 8.28
C GLN A 106 -5.76 -17.77 9.51
N LEU A 107 -5.59 -17.22 10.71
CA LEU A 107 -5.95 -17.85 11.98
C LEU A 107 -7.43 -17.69 12.34
N ASN A 108 -8.26 -17.15 11.44
CA ASN A 108 -9.67 -16.79 11.68
C ASN A 108 -9.89 -15.85 12.87
N ASN A 109 -8.88 -15.06 13.25
CA ASN A 109 -9.00 -14.03 14.27
C ASN A 109 -9.36 -12.69 13.62
N VAL A 110 -10.63 -12.56 13.23
CA VAL A 110 -11.13 -11.42 12.45
C VAL A 110 -10.96 -10.09 13.19
N GLU A 111 -11.22 -10.07 14.49
CA GLU A 111 -11.08 -8.85 15.31
C GLU A 111 -9.64 -8.31 15.28
N LYS A 112 -8.65 -9.16 15.57
CA LYS A 112 -7.24 -8.75 15.52
C LYS A 112 -6.76 -8.42 14.11
N ALA A 113 -7.33 -9.08 13.10
CA ALA A 113 -7.01 -8.77 11.70
C ALA A 113 -7.51 -7.38 11.31
N VAL A 114 -8.73 -7.01 11.71
CA VAL A 114 -9.29 -5.66 11.51
C VAL A 114 -8.45 -4.61 12.24
N ASP A 115 -8.05 -4.86 13.48
CA ASP A 115 -7.21 -3.93 14.25
C ASP A 115 -5.84 -3.72 13.61
N ALA A 116 -5.22 -4.79 13.10
CA ALA A 116 -3.96 -4.70 12.38
C ALA A 116 -4.13 -3.95 11.05
N ALA A 117 -5.22 -4.19 10.30
CA ALA A 117 -5.51 -3.48 9.07
C ALA A 117 -5.69 -1.97 9.30
N LYS A 118 -6.45 -1.57 10.34
CA LYS A 118 -6.62 -0.16 10.70
C LYS A 118 -5.29 0.52 11.02
N LYS A 119 -4.41 -0.17 11.77
CA LYS A 119 -3.05 0.33 12.06
C LYS A 119 -2.17 0.41 10.81
N ALA A 120 -2.36 -0.49 9.84
CA ALA A 120 -1.68 -0.40 8.55
C ALA A 120 -2.11 0.86 7.78
N VAL A 121 -3.42 1.15 7.71
CA VAL A 121 -3.95 2.38 7.09
C VAL A 121 -3.47 3.64 7.82
N GLU A 122 -3.39 3.62 9.15
CA GLU A 122 -2.86 4.74 9.94
C GLU A 122 -1.35 4.97 9.68
N ALA A 123 -0.59 3.91 9.42
CA ALA A 123 0.84 4.00 9.11
C ALA A 123 1.10 4.37 7.64
N ASP A 124 0.23 3.96 6.73
CA ASP A 124 0.28 4.23 5.29
C ASP A 124 -1.17 4.33 4.77
N PRO A 125 -1.70 5.57 4.61
CA PRO A 125 -3.07 5.78 4.15
C PRO A 125 -3.36 5.15 2.80
N ASP A 126 -2.36 5.07 1.91
CA ASP A 126 -2.51 4.50 0.57
C ASP A 126 -2.33 2.95 0.56
N ASN A 127 -2.30 2.28 1.72
CA ASN A 127 -2.07 0.84 1.79
C ASN A 127 -3.28 0.04 1.24
N SER A 128 -3.21 -0.30 -0.05
CA SER A 128 -4.30 -0.98 -0.77
C SER A 128 -4.73 -2.30 -0.13
N ASP A 129 -3.80 -3.10 0.40
CA ASP A 129 -4.14 -4.39 1.01
C ASP A 129 -5.01 -4.19 2.26
N ALA A 130 -4.67 -3.20 3.09
CA ALA A 130 -5.41 -2.89 4.30
C ALA A 130 -6.78 -2.26 3.99
N LEU A 131 -6.84 -1.29 3.07
CA LEU A 131 -8.09 -0.64 2.64
C LEU A 131 -9.09 -1.65 2.06
N VAL A 132 -8.60 -2.59 1.24
CA VAL A 132 -9.43 -3.65 0.69
C VAL A 132 -9.89 -4.61 1.78
N TYR A 133 -9.02 -4.99 2.72
CA TYR A 133 -9.38 -5.89 3.79
C TYR A 133 -10.46 -5.31 4.70
N VAL A 134 -10.31 -4.06 5.16
CA VAL A 134 -11.32 -3.41 6.01
C VAL A 134 -12.65 -3.27 5.25
N SER A 135 -12.63 -2.95 3.96
CA SER A 135 -13.84 -2.86 3.14
C SER A 135 -14.53 -4.22 2.94
N PHE A 136 -13.74 -5.28 2.75
CA PHE A 136 -14.24 -6.64 2.60
C PHE A 136 -14.95 -7.13 3.86
N VAL A 137 -14.34 -6.91 5.02
CA VAL A 137 -14.79 -7.52 6.27
C VAL A 137 -15.89 -6.71 6.96
N PHE A 138 -15.97 -5.41 6.68
CA PHE A 138 -16.89 -4.48 7.35
C PHE A 138 -18.35 -4.96 7.40
N PRO A 139 -18.97 -5.45 6.31
CA PRO A 139 -20.35 -5.94 6.35
C PRO A 139 -20.60 -7.10 7.32
N PHE A 140 -19.56 -7.85 7.70
CA PHE A 140 -19.68 -9.02 8.58
C PHE A 140 -19.43 -8.68 10.06
N VAL A 141 -18.75 -7.58 10.34
CA VAL A 141 -18.35 -7.19 11.71
C VAL A 141 -19.10 -5.95 12.21
N PHE A 142 -19.73 -5.19 11.30
CA PHE A 142 -20.52 -4.02 11.66
C PHE A 142 -21.79 -4.41 12.42
N LYS A 143 -22.08 -3.66 13.47
CA LYS A 143 -23.30 -3.77 14.26
C LYS A 143 -23.96 -2.41 14.39
N THR A 144 -25.25 -2.35 14.10
CA THR A 144 -26.02 -1.10 14.10
C THR A 144 -26.29 -0.54 15.48
N ASP A 145 -26.23 -1.38 16.52
CA ASP A 145 -26.42 -1.04 17.93
C ASP A 145 -25.12 -0.61 18.64
N ASP A 146 -23.98 -0.65 17.95
CA ASP A 146 -22.74 -0.12 18.48
C ASP A 146 -22.86 1.39 18.76
N PRO A 147 -22.40 1.91 19.92
CA PRO A 147 -22.52 3.33 20.27
C PRO A 147 -21.76 4.26 19.29
N ASP A 148 -20.80 3.72 18.54
CA ASP A 148 -20.01 4.41 17.53
C ASP A 148 -20.36 3.97 16.08
N ALA A 149 -21.52 3.34 15.86
CA ALA A 149 -21.93 2.81 14.56
C ALA A 149 -21.84 3.85 13.41
N ALA A 150 -22.28 5.08 13.64
CA ALA A 150 -22.22 6.15 12.64
C ALA A 150 -20.77 6.52 12.26
N ALA A 151 -19.85 6.56 13.23
CA ALA A 151 -18.44 6.82 12.98
C ALA A 151 -17.78 5.65 12.23
N LYS A 152 -18.15 4.41 12.57
CA LYS A 152 -17.72 3.19 11.87
C LYS A 152 -18.15 3.18 10.40
N LEU A 153 -19.40 3.54 10.11
CA LEU A 153 -19.91 3.69 8.73
C LEU A 153 -19.14 4.76 7.97
N SER A 154 -18.96 5.96 8.56
CA SER A 154 -18.23 7.04 7.92
C SER A 154 -16.78 6.67 7.62
N ARG A 155 -16.09 5.96 8.53
CA ARG A 155 -14.72 5.48 8.28
C ARG A 155 -14.72 4.43 7.16
N ALA A 156 -15.65 3.49 7.15
CA ALA A 156 -15.73 2.47 6.12
C ALA A 156 -15.98 3.05 4.70
N ASP A 157 -16.85 4.06 4.57
CA ASP A 157 -17.05 4.75 3.27
C ASP A 157 -15.78 5.50 2.84
N GLY A 158 -15.13 6.21 3.77
CA GLY A 158 -13.87 6.90 3.52
C GLY A 158 -12.75 5.94 3.06
N ASP A 159 -12.52 4.87 3.82
CA ASP A 159 -11.51 3.84 3.51
C ASP A 159 -11.79 3.17 2.16
N ALA A 160 -13.06 2.80 1.88
CA ALA A 160 -13.43 2.15 0.63
C ALA A 160 -13.27 3.07 -0.59
N ARG A 161 -13.68 4.34 -0.48
CA ARG A 161 -13.47 5.35 -1.54
C ARG A 161 -12.00 5.64 -1.77
N HIS A 162 -11.23 5.79 -0.71
CA HIS A 162 -9.79 6.00 -0.82
C HIS A 162 -9.11 4.80 -1.48
N GLY A 163 -9.50 3.58 -1.12
CA GLY A 163 -9.01 2.37 -1.81
C GLY A 163 -9.29 2.38 -3.31
N LEU A 164 -10.44 2.92 -3.76
CA LEU A 164 -10.73 3.06 -5.19
C LEU A 164 -9.80 4.06 -5.87
N GLU A 165 -9.46 5.17 -5.20
CA GLU A 165 -8.52 6.17 -5.71
C GLU A 165 -7.09 5.61 -5.80
N VAL A 166 -6.65 4.88 -4.78
CA VAL A 166 -5.36 4.18 -4.77
C VAL A 166 -5.30 3.19 -5.92
N LEU A 167 -6.35 2.37 -6.06
CA LEU A 167 -6.44 1.35 -7.11
C LEU A 167 -6.46 1.95 -8.53
N GLN A 168 -7.02 3.15 -8.71
CA GLN A 168 -6.99 3.87 -9.98
C GLN A 168 -5.57 4.31 -10.37
N LYS A 169 -4.74 4.65 -9.38
CA LYS A 169 -3.35 5.09 -9.57
C LYS A 169 -2.38 3.91 -9.66
N LEU A 170 -2.83 2.70 -9.35
CA LEU A 170 -1.98 1.51 -9.34
C LEU A 170 -1.38 1.27 -10.73
N GLN A 171 -0.06 1.19 -10.77
CA GLN A 171 0.68 0.88 -11.99
C GLN A 171 0.86 -0.63 -12.13
N LYS A 172 0.68 -1.12 -13.36
CA LYS A 172 0.96 -2.52 -13.67
C LYS A 172 2.45 -2.82 -13.48
N PRO A 173 2.82 -3.82 -12.68
CA PRO A 173 4.22 -4.26 -12.59
C PRO A 173 4.72 -4.82 -13.93
N ALA A 174 5.99 -4.58 -14.27
CA ALA A 174 6.57 -4.97 -15.56
C ALA A 174 6.52 -6.48 -15.83
N ASN A 175 6.51 -7.30 -14.78
CA ASN A 175 6.47 -8.76 -14.83
C ASN A 175 5.05 -9.35 -14.80
N VAL A 176 4.00 -8.52 -14.87
CA VAL A 176 2.60 -8.94 -14.82
C VAL A 176 1.94 -8.68 -16.18
N THR A 177 1.19 -9.67 -16.69
CA THR A 177 0.44 -9.51 -17.95
C THR A 177 -0.74 -8.55 -17.76
N ASP A 178 -1.22 -7.93 -18.85
CA ASP A 178 -2.39 -7.05 -18.76
C ASP A 178 -3.63 -7.78 -18.23
N GLU A 179 -3.80 -9.05 -18.62
CA GLU A 179 -4.90 -9.88 -18.14
C GLU A 179 -4.83 -10.14 -16.63
N GLN A 180 -3.66 -10.50 -16.11
CA GLN A 180 -3.46 -10.73 -14.68
C GLN A 180 -3.70 -9.44 -13.88
N PHE A 181 -3.16 -8.32 -14.36
CA PHE A 181 -3.33 -7.02 -13.72
C PHE A 181 -4.80 -6.58 -13.72
N ASN A 182 -5.48 -6.67 -14.86
CA ASN A 182 -6.89 -6.30 -14.98
C ASN A 182 -7.78 -7.20 -14.12
N THR A 183 -7.47 -8.49 -14.01
CA THR A 183 -8.18 -9.43 -13.14
C THR A 183 -8.03 -9.04 -11.68
N TYR A 184 -6.79 -8.75 -11.23
CA TYR A 184 -6.51 -8.28 -9.88
C TYR A 184 -7.27 -6.98 -9.59
N VAL A 185 -7.10 -5.95 -10.43
CA VAL A 185 -7.75 -4.64 -10.27
C VAL A 185 -9.27 -4.78 -10.25
N LYS A 186 -9.86 -5.59 -11.13
CA LYS A 186 -11.31 -5.81 -11.15
C LYS A 186 -11.80 -6.44 -9.85
N GLY A 187 -11.06 -7.42 -9.31
CA GLY A 187 -11.38 -8.07 -8.03
C GLY A 187 -11.36 -7.09 -6.86
N GLN A 188 -10.27 -6.32 -6.72
CA GLN A 188 -10.15 -5.34 -5.64
C GLN A 188 -11.24 -4.25 -5.75
N ARG A 189 -11.50 -3.75 -6.96
CA ARG A 189 -12.56 -2.75 -7.22
C ARG A 189 -13.94 -3.27 -6.82
N ALA A 190 -14.24 -4.53 -7.10
CA ALA A 190 -15.52 -5.12 -6.72
C ALA A 190 -15.71 -5.15 -5.19
N ILE A 191 -14.67 -5.49 -4.44
CA ILE A 191 -14.68 -5.48 -2.97
C ILE A 191 -14.92 -4.07 -2.44
N LEU A 192 -14.14 -3.09 -2.91
CA LEU A 192 -14.23 -1.70 -2.47
C LEU A 192 -15.60 -1.09 -2.80
N ASN A 193 -16.12 -1.32 -4.01
CA ASN A 193 -17.48 -0.93 -4.37
C ASN A 193 -18.53 -1.60 -3.50
N GLY A 194 -18.31 -2.85 -3.08
CA GLY A 194 -19.17 -3.55 -2.13
C GLY A 194 -19.21 -2.85 -0.77
N GLY A 195 -18.06 -2.39 -0.27
CA GLY A 195 -17.96 -1.58 0.95
C GLY A 195 -18.74 -0.26 0.84
N VAL A 196 -18.52 0.51 -0.23
CA VAL A 196 -19.27 1.74 -0.51
C VAL A 196 -20.77 1.47 -0.60
N GLY A 197 -21.15 0.40 -1.31
CA GLY A 197 -22.55 0.01 -1.46
C GLY A 197 -23.20 -0.36 -0.14
N PHE A 198 -22.51 -1.10 0.74
CA PHE A 198 -23.02 -1.47 2.06
C PHE A 198 -23.27 -0.25 2.95
N VAL A 199 -22.39 0.76 2.92
CA VAL A 199 -22.56 1.98 3.73
C VAL A 199 -23.73 2.84 3.23
N ALA A 200 -24.14 2.70 1.97
CA ALA A 200 -25.22 3.48 1.38
C ALA A 200 -26.64 2.88 1.59
N LEU A 201 -26.76 1.71 2.22
CA LEU A 201 -28.03 1.03 2.53
C LEU A 201 -28.68 1.60 3.79
#